data_AF-A0A7W0WUT5-F1
#
_entry.id   AF-A0A7W0WUT5-F1
#
_cell.length_a   1.000
_cell.length_b   1.000
_cell.length_c   1.000
_cell.angle_alpha   90.00
_cell.angle_beta   90.00
_cell.angle_gamma   90.00
#
_symmetry.space_group_name_H-M   'P 1'
#
loop_
_entity.id
_entity.type
_entity.pdbx_description
1 polymer ?
#
loop_
_entity_poly.entity_id
_entity_poly.type
_entity_poly.pdbx_seq_one_letter_code
_entity_poly.pdbx_strand_id
1 'polypeptide(L)'
;MTFVDAAPCSDTSHDEDGDGIGDACDICPAAPDPAQRDTTEAATMLAFPDGVGDACDPRGRLSGDKLGAFQPFADPATSDRWTGTGWTIENDLARASGTASWIAKTREIGDGLYAQARITQLAWQPTGVFEVILDGDGVNTGLGCAIAKDRDGDGTDEIDAREVGVASMTTSVGMEITGAVKLTSWRIIDVMRKGILRCQLTFEGGSTMLELPLSEGIAIGFYGFTNLASTTDVSSIVVYTSPALAGEKE
;
A
#
# COMPACT_ATOMS: atom_id res chain seq x y z
N MET A 1 4.90 -34.66 9.49
CA MET A 1 4.46 -33.37 8.91
C MET A 1 5.01 -33.31 7.51
N THR A 2 4.17 -33.59 6.52
CA THR A 2 4.49 -33.28 5.13
C THR A 2 4.14 -31.81 4.94
N PHE A 3 5.13 -31.00 4.55
CA PHE A 3 4.89 -29.69 3.97
C PHE A 3 3.87 -29.91 2.85
N VAL A 4 2.72 -29.27 2.94
CA VAL A 4 1.82 -29.18 1.79
C VAL A 4 2.54 -28.27 0.83
N ASP A 5 3.09 -28.85 -0.24
CA ASP A 5 3.50 -28.06 -1.41
C ASP A 5 2.30 -27.15 -1.76
N ALA A 6 2.54 -25.85 -1.86
CA ALA A 6 1.55 -24.90 -2.36
C ALA A 6 0.89 -25.51 -3.61
N ALA A 7 -0.44 -25.50 -3.67
CA ALA A 7 -1.16 -26.11 -4.78
C ALA A 7 -0.55 -25.60 -6.10
N PRO A 8 -0.23 -26.48 -7.07
CA PRO A 8 0.44 -26.05 -8.29
C PRO A 8 -0.43 -25.02 -8.98
N CYS A 9 0.04 -23.79 -9.00
CA CYS A 9 -0.62 -22.73 -9.72
C CYS A 9 -0.37 -22.92 -11.20
N SER A 10 -1.40 -23.35 -11.92
CA SER A 10 -1.30 -23.57 -13.37
C SER A 10 -1.58 -22.31 -14.19
N ASP A 11 -2.05 -21.25 -13.54
CA ASP A 11 -2.35 -19.98 -14.19
C ASP A 11 -1.20 -19.01 -13.94
N THR A 12 -0.32 -18.87 -14.92
CA THR A 12 0.77 -17.90 -14.93
C THR A 12 0.49 -16.78 -15.93
N SER A 13 -0.79 -16.52 -16.24
CA SER A 13 -1.14 -15.47 -17.21
C SER A 13 -0.69 -14.08 -16.76
N HIS A 14 -0.69 -13.87 -15.44
CA HIS A 14 -0.22 -12.67 -14.72
C HIS A 14 0.58 -13.13 -13.49
N ASP A 15 1.70 -12.46 -13.22
CA ASP A 15 2.72 -12.74 -12.19
C ASP A 15 3.48 -11.41 -11.96
N GLU A 16 2.91 -10.58 -11.10
CA GLU A 16 3.19 -9.14 -11.10
C GLU A 16 4.48 -8.81 -10.34
N ASP A 17 4.93 -9.74 -9.51
CA ASP A 17 6.18 -9.66 -8.78
C ASP A 17 7.29 -10.53 -9.37
N GLY A 18 6.96 -11.49 -10.24
CA GLY A 18 7.89 -12.26 -11.06
C GLY A 18 8.49 -13.45 -10.34
N ASP A 19 7.80 -14.03 -9.37
CA ASP A 19 8.28 -15.11 -8.53
C ASP A 19 8.01 -16.51 -9.10
N GLY A 20 7.20 -16.60 -10.16
CA GLY A 20 6.82 -17.83 -10.85
C GLY A 20 5.48 -18.43 -10.39
N ILE A 21 4.78 -17.77 -9.46
CA ILE A 21 3.43 -18.08 -9.00
C ILE A 21 2.49 -17.00 -9.54
N GLY A 22 1.40 -17.38 -10.19
CA GLY A 22 0.51 -16.37 -10.76
C GLY A 22 -0.30 -15.62 -9.70
N ASP A 23 -0.67 -14.38 -9.98
CA ASP A 23 -1.39 -13.52 -9.03
C ASP A 23 -2.66 -14.15 -8.40
N ALA A 24 -3.35 -15.01 -9.17
CA ALA A 24 -4.61 -15.62 -8.76
C ALA A 24 -4.46 -16.67 -7.63
N CYS A 25 -3.24 -17.13 -7.38
CA CYS A 25 -2.92 -18.19 -6.42
C CYS A 25 -1.79 -17.79 -5.46
N ASP A 26 -1.13 -16.66 -5.72
CA ASP A 26 -0.07 -16.11 -4.89
C ASP A 26 -0.64 -15.50 -3.60
N ILE A 27 -0.08 -15.88 -2.45
CA ILE A 27 -0.42 -15.31 -1.13
C ILE A 27 0.27 -13.97 -0.87
N CYS A 28 1.23 -13.59 -1.72
CA CYS A 28 2.02 -12.37 -1.70
C CYS A 28 2.21 -11.73 -3.09
N PRO A 29 1.15 -11.42 -3.86
CA PRO A 29 1.22 -10.99 -5.28
C PRO A 29 1.93 -9.66 -5.56
N ALA A 30 2.50 -9.00 -4.54
CA ALA A 30 3.26 -7.77 -4.65
C ALA A 30 4.71 -7.89 -4.13
N ALA A 31 5.12 -9.09 -3.68
CA ALA A 31 6.37 -9.35 -3.00
C ALA A 31 6.84 -10.80 -3.28
N PRO A 32 7.92 -10.98 -4.05
CA PRO A 32 8.28 -12.32 -4.54
C PRO A 32 8.48 -13.37 -3.44
N ASP A 33 7.67 -14.43 -3.43
CA ASP A 33 7.80 -15.61 -2.57
C ASP A 33 7.57 -16.92 -3.34
N PRO A 34 8.55 -17.39 -4.15
CA PRO A 34 8.40 -18.63 -4.93
C PRO A 34 8.13 -19.88 -4.07
N ALA A 35 8.41 -19.78 -2.77
CA ALA A 35 8.19 -20.86 -1.82
C ALA A 35 6.85 -20.75 -1.08
N GLN A 36 6.15 -19.62 -1.20
CA GLN A 36 4.85 -19.32 -0.61
C GLN A 36 4.82 -19.70 0.88
N ARG A 37 5.84 -19.26 1.62
CA ARG A 37 5.98 -19.56 3.06
C ARG A 37 5.02 -18.70 3.85
N ASP A 38 4.31 -19.33 4.77
CA ASP A 38 3.43 -18.71 5.76
C ASP A 38 3.68 -19.41 7.10
N THR A 39 4.72 -18.96 7.80
CA THR A 39 5.31 -19.65 8.95
C THR A 39 5.81 -18.75 10.06
N THR A 40 5.96 -17.45 9.84
CA THR A 40 6.59 -16.55 10.82
C THR A 40 5.81 -16.41 12.12
N GLU A 41 4.50 -16.55 12.08
CA GLU A 41 3.58 -16.49 13.22
C GLU A 41 3.63 -17.79 14.02
N ALA A 42 3.75 -18.93 13.33
CA ALA A 42 3.92 -20.23 13.98
C ALA A 42 5.21 -20.29 14.83
N ALA A 43 6.24 -19.52 14.46
CA ALA A 43 7.47 -19.42 15.23
C ALA A 43 7.26 -18.79 16.63
N THR A 44 6.16 -18.07 16.84
CA THR A 44 5.82 -17.47 18.14
C THR A 44 5.14 -18.41 19.13
N MET A 45 4.74 -19.62 18.68
CA MET A 45 3.94 -20.60 19.45
C MET A 45 2.58 -20.09 19.96
N LEU A 46 2.18 -18.85 19.63
CA LEU A 46 0.96 -18.21 20.09
C LEU A 46 0.04 -17.80 18.93
N ALA A 47 0.52 -17.93 17.70
CA ALA A 47 -0.15 -17.52 16.49
C ALA A 47 -0.07 -18.64 15.43
N PHE A 48 -1.04 -18.66 14.53
CA PHE A 48 -1.13 -19.58 13.39
C PHE A 48 -0.93 -18.82 12.08
N PRO A 49 -0.39 -19.50 11.04
CA PRO A 49 -0.40 -19.03 9.66
C PRO A 49 -1.80 -18.53 9.27
N ASP A 50 -1.91 -17.35 8.67
CA ASP A 50 -3.19 -16.73 8.34
C ASP A 50 -3.51 -16.62 6.84
N GLY A 51 -2.61 -17.11 5.99
CA GLY A 51 -2.74 -17.11 4.55
C GLY A 51 -2.17 -15.87 3.88
N VAL A 52 -1.51 -14.98 4.62
CA VAL A 52 -0.62 -13.94 4.08
C VAL A 52 0.82 -14.40 4.25
N GLY A 53 1.58 -14.46 3.15
CA GLY A 53 2.92 -15.04 3.21
C GLY A 53 3.94 -14.18 3.97
N ASP A 54 4.99 -14.84 4.46
CA ASP A 54 6.09 -14.28 5.25
C ASP A 54 6.74 -13.06 4.56
N ALA A 55 6.71 -13.01 3.22
CA ALA A 55 7.29 -11.93 2.43
C ALA A 55 6.48 -10.63 2.43
N CYS A 56 5.18 -10.71 2.69
CA CYS A 56 4.25 -9.59 2.55
C CYS A 56 3.36 -9.35 3.78
N ASP A 57 3.45 -10.20 4.80
CA ASP A 57 2.66 -10.06 6.02
C ASP A 57 3.03 -8.74 6.75
N PRO A 58 2.08 -7.78 6.86
CA PRO A 58 2.33 -6.53 7.57
C PRO A 58 2.61 -6.75 9.06
N ARG A 59 2.14 -7.85 9.65
CA ARG A 59 2.35 -8.21 11.06
C ARG A 59 2.82 -9.66 11.18
N GLY A 60 3.93 -10.01 10.51
CA GLY A 60 4.62 -11.33 10.49
C GLY A 60 4.94 -12.05 11.81
N ARG A 61 4.39 -11.64 12.96
CA ARG A 61 4.43 -12.39 14.22
C ARG A 61 3.05 -12.57 14.83
N LEU A 62 1.99 -12.13 14.15
CA LEU A 62 0.63 -12.05 14.68
C LEU A 62 -0.35 -12.53 13.62
N SER A 63 -1.22 -13.46 13.98
CA SER A 63 -2.26 -13.94 13.07
C SER A 63 -3.33 -12.89 12.76
N GLY A 64 -4.04 -13.18 11.68
CA GLY A 64 -5.34 -12.63 11.33
C GLY A 64 -5.27 -11.57 10.24
N ASP A 65 -4.10 -11.34 9.66
CA ASP A 65 -3.94 -10.59 8.45
C ASP A 65 -4.67 -11.28 7.28
N LYS A 66 -5.06 -10.47 6.31
CA LYS A 66 -5.72 -10.94 5.09
C LYS A 66 -5.30 -10.10 3.93
N LEU A 67 -5.00 -10.73 2.80
CA LEU A 67 -5.01 -10.07 1.50
C LEU A 67 -6.46 -9.67 1.17
N GLY A 68 -6.77 -8.39 1.34
CA GLY A 68 -8.10 -7.83 1.10
C GLY A 68 -8.34 -7.51 -0.37
N ALA A 69 -7.35 -6.89 -1.02
CA ALA A 69 -7.41 -6.60 -2.44
C ALA A 69 -6.02 -6.64 -3.08
N PHE A 70 -5.98 -7.11 -4.33
CA PHE A 70 -4.85 -6.95 -5.21
C PHE A 70 -5.35 -6.49 -6.58
N GLN A 71 -4.78 -5.40 -7.08
CA GLN A 71 -5.12 -4.85 -8.39
C GLN A 71 -3.85 -4.73 -9.23
N PRO A 72 -3.64 -5.67 -10.18
CA PRO A 72 -2.50 -5.67 -11.10
C PRO A 72 -2.64 -4.68 -12.26
N PHE A 73 -3.85 -4.19 -12.52
CA PHE A 73 -4.17 -3.37 -13.71
C PHE A 73 -3.91 -4.08 -15.06
N ALA A 74 -3.85 -5.41 -15.06
CA ALA A 74 -3.76 -6.24 -16.26
C ALA A 74 -4.97 -6.15 -17.23
N ASP A 75 -6.18 -5.91 -16.70
CA ASP A 75 -7.41 -5.82 -17.50
C ASP A 75 -8.01 -4.41 -17.42
N PRO A 76 -8.11 -3.66 -18.54
CA PRO A 76 -8.72 -2.35 -18.56
C PRO A 76 -10.16 -2.29 -18.02
N ALA A 77 -10.94 -3.37 -18.12
CA ALA A 77 -12.29 -3.42 -17.55
C ALA A 77 -12.31 -3.27 -16.02
N THR A 78 -11.18 -3.53 -15.35
CA THR A 78 -11.07 -3.33 -13.90
C THR A 78 -11.06 -1.86 -13.48
N SER A 79 -11.01 -0.91 -14.42
CA SER A 79 -11.28 0.51 -14.13
C SER A 79 -12.65 0.71 -13.48
N ASP A 80 -13.61 -0.17 -13.77
CA ASP A 80 -14.96 -0.14 -13.18
C ASP A 80 -14.96 -0.44 -11.67
N ARG A 81 -13.84 -0.88 -11.08
CA ARG A 81 -13.70 -1.05 -9.62
C ARG A 81 -13.48 0.27 -8.89
N TRP A 82 -13.25 1.36 -9.62
CA TRP A 82 -12.84 2.65 -9.07
C TRP A 82 -13.89 3.74 -9.32
N THR A 83 -14.01 4.67 -8.38
CA THR A 83 -14.64 5.97 -8.60
C THR A 83 -13.58 7.04 -8.76
N GLY A 84 -13.76 7.95 -9.70
CA GLY A 84 -12.87 9.09 -9.91
C GLY A 84 -12.53 9.27 -11.39
N THR A 85 -11.45 10.00 -11.67
CA THR A 85 -11.08 10.45 -13.03
C THR A 85 -9.58 10.56 -13.19
N GLY A 86 -9.11 10.70 -14.44
CA GLY A 86 -7.72 11.03 -14.77
C GLY A 86 -6.75 9.85 -14.88
N TRP A 87 -7.15 8.67 -14.40
CA TRP A 87 -6.42 7.42 -14.59
C TRP A 87 -6.99 6.62 -15.77
N THR A 88 -6.13 5.96 -16.53
CA THR A 88 -6.47 4.94 -17.52
C THR A 88 -5.68 3.67 -17.25
N ILE A 89 -6.17 2.51 -17.72
CA ILE A 89 -5.43 1.25 -17.64
C ILE A 89 -4.93 0.91 -19.04
N GLU A 90 -3.61 0.85 -19.22
CA GLU A 90 -2.98 0.55 -20.51
C GLU A 90 -1.64 -0.19 -20.33
N ASN A 91 -1.48 -1.31 -21.04
CA ASN A 91 -0.30 -2.19 -20.97
C ASN A 91 0.05 -2.55 -19.52
N ASP A 92 -0.92 -3.11 -18.81
CA ASP A 92 -0.79 -3.63 -17.45
C ASP A 92 -0.37 -2.58 -16.40
N LEU A 93 -0.73 -1.31 -16.65
CA LEU A 93 -0.41 -0.19 -15.77
C LEU A 93 -1.62 0.75 -15.63
N ALA A 94 -1.86 1.24 -14.42
CA ALA A 94 -2.67 2.44 -14.22
C ALA A 94 -1.82 3.68 -14.49
N ARG A 95 -2.23 4.51 -15.46
CA ARG A 95 -1.48 5.67 -15.93
C ARG A 95 -2.23 6.96 -15.71
N ALA A 96 -1.52 7.99 -15.25
CA ALA A 96 -2.04 9.35 -15.15
C ALA A 96 -1.05 10.36 -15.73
N SER A 97 -1.61 11.43 -16.30
CA SER A 97 -0.86 12.63 -16.69
C SER A 97 -1.57 13.86 -16.13
N GLY A 98 -0.97 14.49 -15.12
CA GLY A 98 -1.56 15.62 -14.40
C GLY A 98 -2.42 15.16 -13.23
N THR A 99 -3.65 15.67 -13.12
CA THR A 99 -4.53 15.37 -11.99
C THR A 99 -5.33 14.10 -12.23
N ALA A 100 -5.24 13.16 -11.29
CA ALA A 100 -6.03 11.93 -11.29
C ALA A 100 -6.38 11.51 -9.87
N SER A 101 -7.49 10.80 -9.72
CA SER A 101 -7.96 10.27 -8.45
C SER A 101 -8.78 9.02 -8.70
N TRP A 102 -8.46 7.94 -7.98
CA TRP A 102 -9.26 6.73 -7.93
C TRP A 102 -9.41 6.28 -6.49
N ILE A 103 -10.66 6.11 -6.05
CA ILE A 103 -11.04 5.50 -4.78
C ILE A 103 -11.78 4.20 -5.08
N ALA A 104 -11.42 3.12 -4.38
CA ALA A 104 -12.05 1.82 -4.59
C ALA A 104 -13.55 1.86 -4.26
N LYS A 105 -14.36 1.19 -5.08
CA LYS A 105 -15.80 1.01 -4.81
C LYS A 105 -16.06 0.02 -3.68
N THR A 106 -15.12 -0.88 -3.42
CA THR A 106 -15.16 -1.82 -2.30
C THR A 106 -14.42 -1.26 -1.09
N ARG A 107 -14.62 -1.91 0.06
CA ARG A 107 -14.00 -1.54 1.33
C ARG A 107 -13.38 -2.77 1.95
N GLU A 108 -12.19 -2.60 2.52
CA GLU A 108 -11.51 -3.64 3.26
C GLU A 108 -11.56 -3.32 4.76
N ILE A 109 -12.24 -4.17 5.53
CA ILE A 109 -12.57 -3.91 6.93
C ILE A 109 -11.52 -4.56 7.83
N GLY A 110 -10.87 -3.74 8.67
CA GLY A 110 -9.94 -4.16 9.70
C GLY A 110 -9.60 -2.99 10.60
N ASP A 111 -9.06 -3.26 11.79
CA ASP A 111 -8.53 -2.21 12.66
C ASP A 111 -7.24 -1.65 12.06
N GLY A 112 -6.42 -2.52 11.47
CA GLY A 112 -5.36 -2.14 10.54
C GLY A 112 -5.79 -2.23 9.08
N LEU A 113 -5.33 -1.26 8.28
CA LEU A 113 -5.47 -1.26 6.83
C LEU A 113 -4.15 -0.80 6.22
N TYR A 114 -3.51 -1.70 5.49
CA TYR A 114 -2.26 -1.48 4.80
C TYR A 114 -2.57 -1.39 3.30
N ALA A 115 -2.25 -0.29 2.65
CA ALA A 115 -2.32 -0.17 1.19
C ALA A 115 -0.95 0.24 0.65
N GLN A 116 -0.43 -0.51 -0.32
CA GLN A 116 0.83 -0.21 -0.98
C GLN A 116 0.63 -0.09 -2.48
N ALA A 117 1.03 1.03 -3.05
CA ALA A 117 1.12 1.22 -4.50
C ALA A 117 2.56 1.02 -4.96
N ARG A 118 2.75 0.21 -6.02
CA ARG A 118 4.03 0.06 -6.73
C ARG A 118 4.04 1.01 -7.93
N ILE A 119 4.87 2.04 -7.86
CA ILE A 119 5.04 3.05 -8.90
C ILE A 119 6.28 2.67 -9.71
N THR A 120 6.11 2.41 -11.01
CA THR A 120 7.21 1.99 -11.90
C THR A 120 7.80 3.15 -12.67
N GLN A 121 7.04 4.22 -12.86
CA GLN A 121 7.50 5.47 -13.48
C GLN A 121 6.86 6.66 -12.77
N LEU A 122 7.68 7.67 -12.49
CA LEU A 122 7.24 8.92 -11.89
C LEU A 122 8.04 10.08 -12.50
N ALA A 123 7.38 10.88 -13.34
CA ALA A 123 7.97 12.06 -13.95
C ALA A 123 7.30 13.31 -13.38
N TRP A 124 8.03 13.98 -12.49
CA TRP A 124 7.54 15.17 -11.79
C TRP A 124 7.35 16.39 -12.71
N GLN A 125 6.28 17.14 -12.49
CA GLN A 125 6.21 18.57 -12.78
C GLN A 125 6.44 19.34 -11.47
N PRO A 126 6.66 20.67 -11.52
CA PRO A 126 6.66 21.48 -10.29
C PRO A 126 5.40 21.23 -9.48
N THR A 127 5.53 21.10 -8.15
CA THR A 127 4.43 20.78 -7.21
C THR A 127 3.81 19.39 -7.37
N GLY A 128 4.51 18.47 -8.03
CA GLY A 128 4.09 17.09 -8.20
C GLY A 128 3.81 16.39 -6.88
N VAL A 129 2.70 15.66 -6.80
CA VAL A 129 2.32 14.85 -5.64
C VAL A 129 1.68 13.55 -6.11
N PHE A 130 2.08 12.43 -5.52
CA PHE A 130 1.34 11.17 -5.58
C PHE A 130 0.98 10.75 -4.16
N GLU A 131 -0.25 10.30 -3.94
CA GLU A 131 -0.74 9.93 -2.61
C GLU A 131 -1.48 8.60 -2.63
N VAL A 132 -1.22 7.75 -1.65
CA VAL A 132 -2.07 6.61 -1.30
C VAL A 132 -3.00 7.07 -0.16
N ILE A 133 -4.29 6.84 -0.33
CA ILE A 133 -5.36 7.32 0.57
C ILE A 133 -5.98 6.13 1.29
N LEU A 134 -6.32 6.31 2.57
CA LEU A 134 -7.16 5.43 3.36
C LEU A 134 -8.36 6.20 3.95
N ASP A 135 -9.48 5.52 4.17
CA ASP A 135 -10.65 6.01 4.93
C ASP A 135 -11.25 7.35 4.50
N GLY A 136 -11.15 7.70 3.22
CA GLY A 136 -11.71 8.95 2.71
C GLY A 136 -11.45 9.16 1.23
N ASP A 137 -11.57 10.41 0.81
CA ASP A 137 -11.34 10.84 -0.57
C ASP A 137 -9.99 11.57 -0.74
N GLY A 138 -9.25 11.79 0.35
CA GLY A 138 -7.97 12.51 0.37
C GLY A 138 -8.08 14.02 0.18
N VAL A 139 -9.30 14.54 0.00
CA VAL A 139 -9.54 15.97 -0.27
C VAL A 139 -10.29 16.62 0.90
N ASN A 140 -11.39 16.02 1.30
CA ASN A 140 -12.25 16.51 2.38
C ASN A 140 -12.02 15.71 3.66
N THR A 141 -11.74 14.41 3.53
CA THR A 141 -11.53 13.50 4.65
C THR A 141 -10.51 12.42 4.29
N GLY A 142 -10.06 11.72 5.33
CA GLY A 142 -9.26 10.52 5.18
C GLY A 142 -7.84 10.69 5.69
N LEU A 143 -7.11 9.61 5.54
CA LEU A 143 -5.71 9.47 5.87
C LEU A 143 -4.94 9.32 4.57
N GLY A 144 -3.72 9.84 4.51
CA GLY A 144 -2.94 9.74 3.30
C GLY A 144 -1.45 9.77 3.53
N CYS A 145 -0.74 8.95 2.77
CA CYS A 145 0.70 9.04 2.66
C CYS A 145 1.02 9.52 1.26
N ALA A 146 1.78 10.61 1.16
CA ALA A 146 2.12 11.20 -0.12
C ALA A 146 3.62 11.30 -0.31
N ILE A 147 4.05 11.22 -1.56
CA ILE A 147 5.36 11.70 -2.00
C ILE A 147 5.16 13.01 -2.75
N ALA A 148 6.02 13.98 -2.47
CA ALA A 148 5.94 15.31 -3.04
C ALA A 148 7.28 15.73 -3.64
N LYS A 149 7.20 16.45 -4.77
CA LYS A 149 8.38 17.00 -5.43
C LYS A 149 8.89 18.24 -4.69
N ASP A 150 10.07 18.10 -4.08
CA ASP A 150 10.94 19.18 -3.56
C ASP A 150 10.17 20.41 -3.10
N ARG A 151 9.32 20.20 -2.09
CA ARG A 151 8.38 21.19 -1.57
C ARG A 151 9.11 22.32 -0.85
N ASP A 152 10.20 22.01 -0.14
CA ASP A 152 10.96 23.02 0.59
C ASP A 152 12.15 23.63 -0.20
N GLY A 153 12.46 23.07 -1.37
CA GLY A 153 13.46 23.60 -2.30
C GLY A 153 14.90 23.24 -1.89
N ASP A 154 15.09 22.23 -1.04
CA ASP A 154 16.41 21.72 -0.66
C ASP A 154 17.03 20.75 -1.70
N GLY A 155 16.27 20.40 -2.74
CA GLY A 155 16.68 19.52 -3.82
C GLY A 155 16.39 18.04 -3.56
N THR A 156 15.66 17.71 -2.50
CA THR A 156 15.21 16.36 -2.16
C THR A 156 13.69 16.27 -2.18
N ASP A 157 13.15 15.10 -2.51
CA ASP A 157 11.70 14.91 -2.46
C ASP A 157 11.26 14.63 -1.02
N GLU A 158 10.00 14.89 -0.67
CA GLU A 158 9.46 14.67 0.66
C GLU A 158 8.42 13.56 0.72
N ILE A 159 8.27 12.98 1.90
CA ILE A 159 7.17 12.10 2.25
C ILE A 159 6.30 12.76 3.32
N ASP A 160 4.98 12.73 3.09
CA ASP A 160 3.95 13.28 3.96
C ASP A 160 3.10 12.17 4.59
N ALA A 161 2.64 12.42 5.80
CA ALA A 161 1.54 11.72 6.46
C ALA A 161 0.48 12.75 6.79
N ARG A 162 -0.78 12.47 6.46
CA ARG A 162 -1.88 13.42 6.59
C ARG A 162 -3.11 12.74 7.19
N GLU A 163 -3.71 13.40 8.16
CA GLU A 163 -5.09 13.25 8.58
C GLU A 163 -5.82 14.52 8.12
N VAL A 164 -6.59 14.41 7.05
CA VAL A 164 -7.12 15.56 6.30
C VAL A 164 -7.92 16.49 7.22
N GLY A 165 -7.52 17.76 7.27
CA GLY A 165 -8.16 18.78 8.10
C GLY A 165 -7.80 18.75 9.58
N VAL A 166 -6.93 17.83 10.01
CA VAL A 166 -6.60 17.62 11.43
C VAL A 166 -5.11 17.76 11.70
N ALA A 167 -4.29 16.88 11.12
CA ALA A 167 -2.87 16.79 11.44
C ALA A 167 -2.06 16.37 10.21
N SER A 168 -0.79 16.78 10.18
CA SER A 168 0.12 16.39 9.11
C SER A 168 1.55 16.38 9.63
N MET A 169 2.38 15.51 9.06
CA MET A 169 3.81 15.48 9.29
C MET A 169 4.53 15.24 7.97
N THR A 170 5.70 15.85 7.81
CA THR A 170 6.51 15.77 6.59
C THR A 170 7.97 15.51 6.99
N THR A 171 8.67 14.68 6.21
CA THR A 171 10.12 14.54 6.29
C THR A 171 10.72 14.46 4.89
N SER A 172 11.95 14.95 4.75
CA SER A 172 12.75 14.75 3.54
C SER A 172 13.03 13.24 3.36
N VAL A 173 13.00 12.80 2.10
CA VAL A 173 13.44 11.46 1.68
C VAL A 173 14.98 11.39 1.64
N GLY A 174 15.66 12.54 1.58
CA GLY A 174 17.12 12.65 1.52
C GLY A 174 17.70 12.51 0.11
N MET A 175 16.84 12.37 -0.90
CA MET A 175 17.21 12.29 -2.31
C MET A 175 16.04 12.69 -3.22
N GLU A 176 16.34 12.95 -4.49
CA GLU A 176 15.34 13.07 -5.54
C GLU A 176 14.91 11.67 -6.01
N ILE A 177 13.59 11.44 -6.09
CA ILE A 177 13.02 10.18 -6.57
C ILE A 177 12.99 10.21 -8.10
N THR A 178 13.73 9.29 -8.72
CA THR A 178 13.84 9.17 -10.19
C THR A 178 13.55 7.76 -10.72
N GLY A 179 13.36 6.79 -9.82
CA GLY A 179 13.16 5.37 -10.16
C GLY A 179 11.85 4.80 -9.62
N ALA A 180 11.72 3.49 -9.71
CA ALA A 180 10.56 2.78 -9.17
C ALA A 180 10.54 2.86 -7.64
N VAL A 181 9.35 3.05 -7.08
CA VAL A 181 9.14 3.15 -5.63
C VAL A 181 7.90 2.38 -5.19
N LYS A 182 7.85 2.02 -3.92
CA LYS A 182 6.66 1.51 -3.24
C LYS A 182 6.26 2.52 -2.18
N LEU A 183 5.07 3.10 -2.30
CA LEU A 183 4.49 3.99 -1.29
C LEU A 183 3.41 3.24 -0.54
N THR A 184 3.55 3.20 0.79
CA THR A 184 2.66 2.48 1.70
C THR A 184 1.97 3.45 2.64
N SER A 185 0.65 3.36 2.71
CA SER A 185 -0.16 3.90 3.79
C SER A 185 -0.64 2.78 4.69
N TRP A 186 -0.34 2.87 5.98
CA TRP A 186 -0.76 1.86 6.93
C TRP A 186 -1.42 2.51 8.14
N ARG A 187 -2.75 2.42 8.20
CA ARG A 187 -3.50 2.72 9.41
C ARG A 187 -3.35 1.56 10.37
N ILE A 188 -3.02 1.87 11.62
CA ILE A 188 -2.97 0.93 12.73
C ILE A 188 -3.89 1.47 13.83
N ILE A 189 -4.81 0.65 14.32
CA ILE A 189 -5.62 0.96 15.49
C ILE A 189 -5.30 -0.04 16.60
N ASP A 190 -4.92 0.47 17.76
CA ASP A 190 -4.65 -0.37 18.92
C ASP A 190 -5.93 -0.79 19.66
N VAL A 191 -5.80 -1.72 20.61
CA VAL A 191 -6.91 -2.18 21.47
C VAL A 191 -7.54 -1.08 22.33
N MET A 192 -6.85 0.07 22.49
CA MET A 192 -7.34 1.25 23.19
C MET A 192 -7.98 2.28 22.25
N ARG A 193 -8.16 1.93 20.96
CA ARG A 193 -8.70 2.78 19.89
C ARG A 193 -7.84 4.00 19.55
N LYS A 194 -6.54 3.97 19.86
CA LYS A 194 -5.60 4.97 19.37
C LYS A 194 -5.16 4.59 17.97
N GLY A 195 -5.24 5.55 17.06
CA GLY A 195 -4.82 5.39 15.66
C GLY A 195 -3.41 5.90 15.43
N ILE A 196 -2.66 5.21 14.58
CA ILE A 196 -1.40 5.67 14.00
C ILE A 196 -1.51 5.49 12.50
N LEU A 197 -1.11 6.50 11.72
CA LEU A 197 -0.84 6.36 10.30
C LEU A 197 0.67 6.24 10.12
N ARG A 198 1.12 5.07 9.70
CA ARG A 198 2.50 4.84 9.27
C ARG A 198 2.58 4.99 7.76
N CYS A 199 3.48 5.85 7.33
CA CYS A 199 3.77 6.08 5.93
C CYS A 199 5.19 5.60 5.65
N GLN A 200 5.34 4.73 4.65
CA GLN A 200 6.63 4.19 4.27
C GLN A 200 6.82 4.32 2.76
N LEU A 201 7.90 4.96 2.36
CA LEU A 201 8.40 4.96 1.00
C LEU A 201 9.60 4.03 0.92
N THR A 202 9.58 3.08 0.00
CA THR A 202 10.71 2.20 -0.30
C THR A 202 11.16 2.43 -1.73
N PHE A 203 12.46 2.53 -1.95
CA PHE A 203 13.08 2.83 -3.24
C PHE A 203 14.38 2.04 -3.38
N GLU A 204 15.00 2.10 -4.56
CA GLU A 204 16.29 1.43 -4.77
C GLU A 204 17.34 1.98 -3.80
N GLY A 205 17.86 1.11 -2.93
CA GLY A 205 18.91 1.46 -1.98
C GLY A 205 18.44 2.00 -0.63
N GLY A 206 17.13 2.14 -0.37
CA GLY A 206 16.68 2.61 0.93
C GLY A 206 15.16 2.67 1.15
N SER A 207 14.81 3.16 2.34
CA SER A 207 13.43 3.44 2.73
C SER A 207 13.38 4.61 3.70
N THR A 208 12.32 5.41 3.60
CA THR A 208 11.99 6.48 4.55
C THR A 208 10.64 6.20 5.16
N MET A 209 10.52 6.36 6.47
CA MET A 209 9.29 6.08 7.21
C MET A 209 8.94 7.27 8.11
N LEU A 210 7.64 7.51 8.27
CA LEU A 210 7.11 8.41 9.26
C LEU A 210 5.83 7.87 9.91
N GLU A 211 5.54 8.34 11.12
CA GLU A 211 4.35 7.96 11.88
C GLU A 211 3.60 9.20 12.38
N LEU A 212 2.32 9.28 12.05
CA LEU A 212 1.43 10.33 12.50
C LEU A 212 0.42 9.74 13.50
N PRO A 213 0.44 10.16 14.77
CA PRO A 213 -0.64 9.86 15.70
C PRO A 213 -1.95 10.47 15.21
N LEU A 214 -3.00 9.67 15.13
CA LEU A 214 -4.31 10.10 14.64
C LEU A 214 -5.16 10.66 15.78
N SER A 215 -5.97 11.67 15.46
CA SER A 215 -6.91 12.24 16.43
C SER A 215 -8.03 11.26 16.81
N GLU A 216 -8.42 10.41 15.85
CA GLU A 216 -9.44 9.38 16.02
C GLU A 216 -9.10 8.08 15.30
N GLY A 217 -9.51 6.95 15.88
CA GLY A 217 -9.37 5.61 15.30
C GLY A 217 -10.59 5.21 14.48
N ILE A 218 -11.07 6.06 13.56
CA ILE A 218 -12.18 5.70 12.68
C ILE A 218 -11.63 4.85 11.52
N ALA A 219 -12.18 3.64 11.38
CA ALA A 219 -11.88 2.73 10.27
C ALA A 219 -13.12 2.61 9.38
N ILE A 220 -13.02 3.08 8.13
CA ILE A 220 -14.08 2.98 7.13
C ILE A 220 -13.74 1.91 6.09
N GLY A 221 -12.45 1.68 5.84
CA GLY A 221 -11.96 0.63 4.96
C GLY A 221 -11.78 1.05 3.50
N PHE A 222 -11.99 2.33 3.18
CA PHE A 222 -11.72 2.85 1.85
C PHE A 222 -10.22 2.94 1.60
N TYR A 223 -9.83 2.73 0.36
CA TYR A 223 -8.47 2.93 -0.12
C TYR A 223 -8.49 3.49 -1.54
N GLY A 224 -7.39 4.12 -1.94
CA GLY A 224 -7.25 4.69 -3.27
C GLY A 224 -5.92 5.37 -3.45
N PHE A 225 -5.78 6.06 -4.58
CA PHE A 225 -4.59 6.84 -4.86
C PHE A 225 -4.88 8.02 -5.79
N THR A 226 -4.08 9.06 -5.64
CA THR A 226 -4.19 10.28 -6.44
C THR A 226 -2.86 10.65 -7.06
N ASN A 227 -2.97 11.47 -8.10
CA ASN A 227 -1.87 12.05 -8.81
C ASN A 227 -2.14 13.54 -9.01
N LEU A 228 -1.11 14.35 -8.87
CA LEU A 228 -1.15 15.77 -9.15
C LEU A 228 0.17 16.17 -9.80
N ALA A 229 0.11 16.93 -10.89
CA ALA A 229 1.28 17.54 -11.52
C ALA A 229 2.45 16.56 -11.74
N SER A 230 2.15 15.37 -12.27
CA SER A 230 3.15 14.39 -12.68
C SER A 230 2.61 13.47 -13.76
N THR A 231 3.49 12.77 -14.46
CA THR A 231 3.14 11.59 -15.24
C THR A 231 3.57 10.36 -14.45
N THR A 232 2.61 9.48 -14.13
CA THR A 232 2.82 8.38 -13.18
C THR A 232 2.25 7.09 -13.73
N ASP A 233 3.04 6.01 -13.64
CA ASP A 233 2.61 4.65 -13.92
C ASP A 233 2.65 3.82 -12.63
N VAL A 234 1.50 3.25 -12.28
CA VAL A 234 1.32 2.35 -11.14
C VAL A 234 1.10 0.94 -11.68
N SER A 235 1.98 0.00 -11.32
CA SER A 235 1.87 -1.39 -11.76
C SER A 235 0.95 -2.21 -10.87
N SER A 236 0.83 -1.87 -9.59
CA SER A 236 -0.10 -2.56 -8.72
C SER A 236 -0.46 -1.74 -7.49
N ILE A 237 -1.63 -2.05 -6.92
CA ILE A 237 -1.96 -1.71 -5.54
C ILE A 237 -2.39 -2.96 -4.81
N VAL A 238 -1.78 -3.20 -3.64
CA VAL A 238 -2.11 -4.31 -2.75
C VAL A 238 -2.65 -3.77 -1.44
N VAL A 239 -3.64 -4.44 -0.88
CA VAL A 239 -4.31 -4.06 0.37
C VAL A 239 -4.39 -5.25 1.30
N TYR A 240 -3.88 -5.07 2.53
CA TYR A 240 -4.02 -6.03 3.62
C TYR A 240 -4.86 -5.44 4.76
N THR A 241 -5.60 -6.29 5.45
CA THR A 241 -6.35 -5.92 6.67
C THR A 241 -5.85 -6.68 7.87
N SER A 242 -5.89 -6.04 9.02
CA SER A 242 -5.38 -6.57 10.28
C SER A 242 -6.38 -6.39 11.42
N PRO A 243 -6.49 -7.34 12.37
CA PRO A 243 -7.07 -7.11 13.69
C PRO A 243 -6.34 -6.01 14.49
N ALA A 244 -7.00 -5.48 15.53
CA ALA A 244 -6.38 -4.51 16.43
C ALA A 244 -5.11 -5.05 17.07
N LEU A 245 -4.09 -4.20 17.15
CA LEU A 245 -2.85 -4.53 17.85
C LEU A 245 -3.00 -4.28 19.35
N ALA A 246 -2.65 -5.26 20.17
CA ALA A 246 -2.37 -4.98 21.58
C ALA A 246 -1.11 -4.10 21.61
N GLY A 247 -1.25 -2.85 22.06
CA GLY A 247 -0.12 -1.92 22.08
C GLY A 247 1.09 -2.54 22.80
N GLU A 248 2.26 -2.49 22.17
CA GLU A 248 3.51 -2.68 22.91
C GLU A 248 3.55 -1.57 23.95
N LYS A 249 3.54 -1.95 25.23
CA LYS A 249 3.86 -0.98 26.28
C LYS A 249 5.30 -0.53 26.02
N GLU A 250 5.48 0.77 25.79
CA GLU A 250 6.78 1.46 25.86
C GLU A 250 7.62 0.98 27.06
#